data_AF-A0A430DQA5-F1
#
_entry.id   AF-A0A430DQA5-F1
#
_cell.length_a   1.000
_cell.length_b   1.000
_cell.length_c   1.000
_cell.angle_alpha   90.00
_cell.angle_beta   90.00
_cell.angle_gamma   90.00
#
_symmetry.space_group_name_H-M   'P 1'
#
loop_
_entity.id
_entity.type
_entity.pdbx_description
1 polymer ?
#
loop_
_entity_poly.entity_id
_entity_poly.type
_entity_poly.pdbx_seq_one_letter_code
_entity_poly.pdbx_strand_id
1 'polypeptide(L)'
;MSRHVLTGINSATTVAIGWDRPLETFFVQVLGPHPEMEGEDEILFWRGTDLRELPTAADAIAEARNWAILPADLNATLETDRLKTLGKSDGEHQAAVKRRLFPD
;
A
#
# COMPACT_ATOMS: atom_id res chain seq x y z
N MET A 1 9.17 -4.53 -1.32
CA MET A 1 7.89 -4.04 -0.80
C MET A 1 7.96 -4.02 0.72
N SER A 2 7.40 -3.01 1.37
CA SER A 2 7.12 -3.05 2.82
C SER A 2 5.61 -3.10 3.04
N ARG A 3 5.18 -3.63 4.18
CA ARG A 3 3.76 -3.70 4.58
C ARG A 3 3.67 -3.60 6.09
N HIS A 4 2.87 -2.64 6.55
CA HIS A 4 2.49 -2.46 7.95
C HIS A 4 1.00 -2.69 8.06
N VAL A 5 0.60 -3.48 9.04
CA VAL A 5 -0.80 -3.87 9.22
C VAL A 5 -1.30 -3.29 10.52
N LEU A 6 -2.43 -2.59 10.44
CA LEU A 6 -3.08 -1.89 11.54
C LEU A 6 -4.50 -2.43 11.69
N THR A 7 -5.01 -2.45 12.91
CA THR A 7 -6.44 -2.63 13.16
C THR A 7 -7.19 -1.39 12.68
N GLY A 8 -8.28 -1.60 11.93
CA GLY A 8 -9.15 -0.50 11.52
C GLY A 8 -9.97 0.07 12.67
N ILE A 9 -10.57 1.24 12.45
CA ILE A 9 -11.51 1.89 13.38
C ILE A 9 -12.71 0.98 13.61
N ASN A 10 -13.19 0.32 12.56
CA ASN A 10 -14.01 -0.88 12.71
C ASN A 10 -13.07 -2.04 13.01
N SER A 11 -13.17 -2.62 14.20
CA SER A 11 -12.28 -3.70 14.66
C SER A 11 -12.35 -4.98 13.80
N ALA A 12 -13.39 -5.13 12.97
CA ALA A 12 -13.48 -6.22 12.00
C ALA A 12 -12.66 -5.96 10.73
N THR A 13 -12.14 -4.74 10.54
CA THR A 13 -11.35 -4.37 9.36
C THR A 13 -9.86 -4.35 9.66
N THR A 14 -9.07 -4.67 8.64
CA THR A 14 -7.60 -4.62 8.67
C THR A 14 -7.12 -3.62 7.63
N VAL A 15 -6.25 -2.70 8.04
CA VAL A 15 -5.66 -1.68 7.17
C VAL A 15 -4.18 -1.99 6.96
N ALA A 16 -3.82 -2.33 5.73
CA ALA A 16 -2.44 -2.49 5.31
C ALA A 16 -1.96 -1.24 4.56
N ILE A 17 -0.80 -0.73 4.93
CA ILE A 17 -0.14 0.41 4.30
C ILE A 17 1.34 0.12 4.09
N GLY A 18 1.92 0.55 2.97
CA GLY A 18 3.32 0.25 2.69
C GLY A 18 3.85 0.84 1.40
N TRP A 19 5.09 0.47 1.06
CA TRP A 19 5.78 0.89 -0.16
C TRP A 19 5.91 -0.26 -1.15
N ASP A 20 5.45 -0.05 -2.38
CA ASP A 20 5.68 -0.91 -3.54
C ASP A 20 6.76 -0.29 -4.44
N ARG A 21 7.97 -0.86 -4.41
CA ARG A 21 9.11 -0.39 -5.23
C ARG A 21 8.86 -0.65 -6.73
N PRO A 22 8.46 -1.85 -7.16
CA PRO A 22 8.07 -2.06 -8.55
C PRO A 22 7.06 -1.03 -9.07
N LEU A 23 6.01 -0.69 -8.34
CA LEU A 23 5.05 0.34 -8.80
C LEU A 23 5.46 1.78 -8.47
N GLU A 24 6.60 1.99 -7.80
CA GLU A 24 7.07 3.31 -7.37
C GLU A 24 5.98 4.11 -6.62
N THR A 25 5.15 3.40 -5.85
CA THR A 25 3.98 3.96 -5.16
C THR A 25 3.89 3.42 -3.74
N PHE A 26 3.40 4.25 -2.83
CA PHE A 26 2.81 3.74 -1.59
C PHE A 26 1.46 3.11 -1.90
N PHE A 27 0.97 2.27 -1.00
CA PHE A 27 -0.35 1.65 -1.14
C PHE A 27 -1.10 1.66 0.18
N VAL A 28 -2.43 1.62 0.09
CA VAL A 28 -3.34 1.37 1.21
C VAL A 28 -4.35 0.33 0.77
N GLN A 29 -4.50 -0.74 1.54
CA GLN A 29 -5.48 -1.79 1.31
C GLN A 29 -6.27 -2.02 2.60
N VAL A 30 -7.58 -2.01 2.49
CA VAL A 30 -8.49 -2.29 3.61
C VAL A 30 -9.25 -3.55 3.29
N LEU A 31 -9.15 -4.52 4.20
CA LEU A 31 -9.92 -5.75 4.18
C LEU A 31 -10.95 -5.71 5.30
N GLY A 32 -12.12 -6.30 5.06
CA GLY A 32 -13.12 -6.58 6.07
C GLY A 32 -13.83 -7.90 5.79
N PRO A 33 -14.70 -8.37 6.69
CA PRO A 33 -15.37 -9.65 6.52
C PRO A 33 -16.27 -9.63 5.28
N HIS A 34 -16.26 -10.70 4.50
CA HIS A 34 -17.15 -10.86 3.35
C HIS A 34 -18.62 -10.90 3.83
N PRO A 35 -19.55 -10.19 3.17
CA PRO A 35 -20.93 -10.07 3.64
C PRO A 35 -21.71 -11.38 3.60
N GLU A 36 -21.33 -12.31 2.72
CA GLU A 36 -22.08 -13.56 2.46
C GLU A 36 -21.29 -14.85 2.78
N MET A 37 -19.98 -14.77 3.02
CA MET A 37 -19.12 -15.94 3.17
C MET A 37 -18.39 -15.86 4.51
N GLU A 38 -18.83 -16.67 5.46
CA GLU A 38 -18.26 -16.69 6.81
C GLU A 38 -16.78 -17.10 6.77
N GLY A 39 -15.92 -16.27 7.37
CA GLY A 39 -14.48 -16.52 7.45
C GLY A 39 -13.66 -16.05 6.24
N GLU A 40 -14.31 -15.53 5.19
CA GLU A 40 -13.64 -14.89 4.05
C GLU A 40 -13.57 -13.37 4.24
N ASP A 41 -12.55 -12.75 3.64
CA ASP A 41 -12.37 -11.29 3.63
C ASP A 41 -12.67 -10.72 2.23
N GLU A 42 -13.23 -9.51 2.18
CA GLU A 42 -13.37 -8.72 0.96
C GLU A 42 -12.50 -7.46 0.98
N ILE A 43 -12.13 -6.98 -0.21
CA ILE A 43 -11.41 -5.71 -0.37
C ILE A 43 -12.43 -4.57 -0.34
N LEU A 44 -12.44 -3.83 0.77
CA LEU A 44 -13.30 -2.66 0.94
C LEU A 44 -12.71 -1.42 0.27
N PHE A 45 -11.38 -1.32 0.22
CA PHE A 45 -10.67 -0.18 -0.35
C PHE A 45 -9.27 -0.58 -0.77
N TRP A 46 -8.82 -0.12 -1.93
CA TRP A 46 -7.44 -0.28 -2.36
C TRP A 46 -6.98 0.88 -3.26
N ARG A 47 -5.88 1.52 -2.87
CA ARG A 47 -5.13 2.51 -3.66
C ARG A 47 -3.64 2.15 -3.71
N GLY A 48 -2.93 2.63 -4.72
CA GLY A 48 -1.54 2.25 -4.98
C GLY A 48 -1.41 0.99 -5.83
N THR A 49 -2.34 0.83 -6.78
CA THR A 49 -2.39 -0.25 -7.77
C THR A 49 -1.80 0.15 -9.12
N ASP A 50 -1.55 1.44 -9.34
CA ASP A 50 -0.97 1.98 -10.56
C ASP A 50 0.44 2.56 -10.31
N LEU A 51 1.23 2.71 -11.39
CA LEU A 51 2.57 3.26 -11.35
C LEU A 51 2.53 4.69 -10.80
N ARG A 52 3.20 4.93 -9.67
CA ARG A 52 3.31 6.23 -8.98
C ARG A 52 1.97 6.84 -8.54
N GLU A 53 0.94 6.03 -8.32
CA GLU A 53 -0.40 6.50 -7.93
C GLU A 53 -0.41 7.31 -6.63
N LEU A 54 0.35 6.87 -5.62
CA LEU A 54 0.55 7.54 -4.33
C LEU A 54 2.06 7.75 -4.14
N PRO A 55 2.63 8.86 -4.63
CA PRO A 55 4.09 9.04 -4.68
C PRO A 55 4.72 9.36 -3.33
N THR A 56 3.94 9.79 -2.33
CA THR A 56 4.46 10.16 -1.01
C THR A 56 3.82 9.37 0.13
N ALA A 57 4.56 9.17 1.24
CA ALA A 57 3.99 8.55 2.42
C ALA A 57 2.81 9.35 3.00
N ALA A 58 2.84 10.68 2.83
CA ALA A 58 1.77 11.57 3.28
C ALA A 58 0.45 11.30 2.54
N ASP A 59 0.50 11.04 1.23
CA ASP A 59 -0.69 10.70 0.43
C ASP A 59 -1.32 9.39 0.91
N ALA A 60 -0.52 8.35 1.09
CA ALA A 60 -1.00 7.08 1.64
C ALA A 60 -1.54 7.21 3.07
N ILE A 61 -0.90 8.05 3.91
CA ILE A 61 -1.41 8.33 5.26
C ILE A 61 -2.76 9.06 5.20
N ALA A 62 -2.95 10.01 4.28
CA ALA A 62 -4.22 10.69 4.13
C ALA A 62 -5.36 9.72 3.80
N GLU A 63 -5.11 8.75 2.92
CA GLU A 63 -6.07 7.68 2.59
C GLU A 63 -6.34 6.75 3.80
N ALA A 64 -5.28 6.31 4.49
CA ALA A 64 -5.39 5.37 5.60
C ALA A 64 -6.08 5.97 6.85
N ARG A 65 -6.04 7.30 7.04
CA ARG A 65 -6.70 7.99 8.16
C ARG A 65 -8.22 7.80 8.19
N ASN A 66 -8.84 7.53 7.05
CA ASN A 66 -10.27 7.25 6.99
C ASN A 66 -10.63 5.90 7.62
N TRP A 67 -9.64 5.01 7.79
CA TRP A 67 -9.86 3.61 8.13
C TRP A 67 -9.19 3.16 9.43
N ALA A 68 -8.11 3.82 9.88
CA ALA A 68 -7.37 3.43 11.08
C ALA A 68 -6.84 4.64 11.87
N ILE A 69 -6.65 4.45 13.17
CA ILE A 69 -5.85 5.35 13.99
C ILE A 69 -4.38 5.02 13.74
N LEU A 70 -3.64 5.98 13.18
CA LEU A 70 -2.27 5.76 12.72
C LEU A 70 -1.24 6.13 13.80
N PRO A 71 -0.17 5.34 13.98
CA PRO A 71 0.97 5.73 14.81
C PRO A 71 1.57 7.06 14.36
N ALA A 72 2.00 7.90 15.32
CA ALA A 72 2.54 9.22 15.03
C ALA A 72 3.83 9.20 14.20
N ASP A 73 4.61 8.12 14.30
CA ASP A 73 5.87 7.88 13.62
C ASP A 73 5.72 7.15 12.28
N LEU A 74 4.50 6.74 11.89
CA LEU A 74 4.25 5.93 10.70
C LEU A 74 4.81 6.58 9.42
N ASN A 75 4.71 7.92 9.31
CA ASN A 75 5.26 8.64 8.16
C ASN A 75 6.77 8.44 8.01
N ALA A 76 7.51 8.58 9.11
CA ALA A 76 8.95 8.40 9.11
C ALA A 76 9.33 6.94 8.80
N THR A 77 8.56 5.99 9.32
CA THR A 77 8.72 4.55 9.05
C THR A 77 8.53 4.23 7.57
N LEU A 78 7.46 4.74 6.94
CA LEU A 78 7.15 4.52 5.53
C LEU A 78 8.22 5.12 4.61
N GLU A 79 8.66 6.36 4.86
CA GLU A 79 9.73 6.97 4.07
C GLU A 79 11.06 6.22 4.24
N THR A 80 11.37 5.77 5.46
CA THR A 80 12.55 4.93 5.71
C THR A 80 12.50 3.64 4.90
N ASP A 81 11.33 2.98 4.82
CA ASP A 81 11.17 1.77 4.03
C ASP A 81 11.34 2.01 2.53
N ARG A 82 10.82 3.12 2.01
CA ARG A 82 11.07 3.54 0.62
C ARG A 82 12.57 3.73 0.39
N LEU A 83 13.26 4.44 1.28
CA LEU A 83 14.70 4.73 1.18
C LEU A 83 15.56 3.46 1.24
N LYS A 84 15.18 2.43 2.00
CA LYS A 84 15.86 1.11 2.00
C LYS A 84 15.87 0.42 0.63
N THR A 85 15.03 0.89 -0.29
CA THR A 85 14.96 0.38 -1.66
C THR A 85 15.67 1.25 -2.69
N LEU A 86 16.23 2.39 -2.27
CA LEU A 86 17.01 3.27 -3.13
C LEU A 86 18.21 2.52 -3.74
N GLY A 87 18.46 2.73 -5.03
CA GLY A 87 19.52 2.04 -5.77
C GLY A 87 19.19 0.59 -6.17
N LYS A 88 18.02 0.06 -5.82
CA LYS A 88 17.54 -1.24 -6.33
C LYS A 88 16.75 -1.03 -7.63
N SER A 89 17.21 -1.67 -8.70
CA SER A 89 16.51 -1.69 -9.99
C SER A 89 15.57 -2.89 -10.10
N ASP A 90 14.59 -2.77 -11.00
CA ASP A 90 13.84 -3.92 -11.49
C ASP A 90 14.78 -4.88 -12.24
N GLY A 91 14.54 -6.19 -12.11
CA GLY A 91 15.15 -7.18 -12.99
C GLY A 91 14.62 -7.05 -14.43
N GLU A 92 15.31 -7.64 -15.41
CA GLU A 92 14.98 -7.48 -16.84
C GLU A 92 13.51 -7.81 -17.16
N HIS A 93 12.99 -8.91 -16.63
CA HIS A 93 11.60 -9.32 -16.82
C HIS A 93 10.60 -8.36 -16.16
N GLN A 94 10.91 -7.87 -14.96
CA GLN A 94 10.06 -6.90 -14.26
C GLN A 94 10.01 -5.57 -15.02
N ALA A 95 11.17 -5.09 -15.49
CA ALA A 95 11.26 -3.89 -16.30
C ALA A 95 10.50 -4.03 -17.63
N ALA A 96 10.57 -5.20 -18.28
CA ALA A 96 9.83 -5.48 -19.50
C ALA A 96 8.31 -5.49 -19.29
N VAL A 97 7.84 -6.12 -18.20
CA VAL A 97 6.41 -6.12 -17.84
C VAL A 97 5.93 -4.72 -17.48
N LYS A 98 6.69 -3.96 -16.68
CA LYS A 98 6.37 -2.56 -16.33
C LYS A 98 6.17 -1.71 -17.58
N ARG A 99 7.12 -1.74 -18.54
CA ARG A 99 7.00 -1.01 -19.82
C ARG A 99 5.76 -1.40 -20.63
N ARG A 100 5.31 -2.66 -20.53
CA ARG A 100 4.13 -3.14 -21.23
C ARG A 100 2.83 -2.69 -20.57
N LEU A 101 2.79 -2.69 -19.24
CA LEU A 101 1.58 -2.36 -18.47
C LEU A 101 1.39 -0.84 -18.31
N PHE A 102 2.47 -0.07 -18.26
CA PHE A 102 2.47 1.37 -18.02
C PHE A 102 3.30 2.09 -19.12
N PRO A 103 2.75 2.23 -20.34
CA PRO A 103 3.41 3.01 -21.40
C PRO A 103 3.38 4.51 -21.09
N ASP A 104 4.33 5.27 -21.65
CA ASP A 104 4.43 6.73 -21.52
C ASP A 104 3.26 7.48 -22.18
#